data_AF-A0A392TWK1-F1
#
_entry.id   AF-A0A392TWK1-F1
#
_cell.length_a   1.000
_cell.length_b   1.000
_cell.length_c   1.000
_cell.angle_alpha   90.00
_cell.angle_beta   90.00
_cell.angle_gamma   90.00
#
_symmetry.space_group_name_H-M   'P 1'
#
loop_
_entity.id
_entity.type
_entity.pdbx_description
1 polymer ?
#
loop_
_entity_poly.entity_id
_entity_poly.type
_entity_poly.pdbx_seq_one_letter_code
_entity_poly.pdbx_strand_id
1 'polypeptide(L)' 'QGGMTVSEYAAKFEDLCRFALHYNTMEAEEDKCVKFENGLRPDIK' A
#
# COMPACT_ATOMS: atom_id res chain seq x y z
N GLN A 1 -7.78 26.13 4.89
CA GLN A 1 -8.16 25.30 3.73
C GLN A 1 -6.88 25.02 2.96
N GLY A 2 -6.60 23.75 2.61
CA GLY A 2 -5.30 23.33 2.08
C GLY A 2 -4.88 24.14 0.86
N GLY A 3 -3.70 24.76 0.92
CA GLY A 3 -3.21 25.74 -0.06
C GLY A 3 -2.28 25.15 -1.13
N MET A 4 -2.46 23.88 -1.50
CA MET A 4 -1.68 23.32 -2.62
C MET A 4 -2.41 23.57 -3.94
N THR A 5 -1.61 23.94 -4.93
CA THR A 5 -2.00 23.89 -6.33
C THR A 5 -2.11 22.44 -6.81
N VAL A 6 -2.84 22.25 -7.91
CA VAL A 6 -3.01 20.92 -8.53
C VAL A 6 -1.66 20.31 -8.92
N SER A 7 -0.69 21.13 -9.34
CA SER A 7 0.65 20.66 -9.73
C SER A 7 1.47 20.19 -8.52
N GLU A 8 1.40 20.90 -7.39
CA GLU A 8 2.05 20.47 -6.14
C GLU A 8 1.42 19.19 -5.58
N TYR A 9 0.10 19.03 -5.74
CA TYR A 9 -0.56 17.76 -5.40
C TYR A 9 -0.08 16.62 -6.30
N ALA A 10 0.01 16.85 -7.62
CA ALA A 10 0.43 15.83 -8.58
C ALA A 10 1.87 15.36 -8.30
N ALA A 11 2.79 16.28 -8.02
CA ALA A 11 4.16 15.95 -7.66
C ALA A 11 4.22 15.11 -6.37
N LYS A 12 3.48 15.49 -5.32
CA LYS A 12 3.42 14.70 -4.07
C LYS A 12 2.80 13.32 -4.29
N PHE A 13 1.79 13.21 -5.14
CA PHE A 13 1.17 11.93 -5.46
C PHE A 13 2.17 11.00 -6.15
N GLU A 14 2.94 11.51 -7.12
CA GLU A 14 3.97 10.74 -7.81
C GLU A 14 5.07 10.25 -6.85
N ASP A 15 5.52 11.12 -5.93
CA ASP A 15 6.47 10.75 -4.88
C ASP A 15 5.91 9.62 -3.99
N LEU A 16 4.65 9.75 -3.53
CA LEU A 16 3.98 8.72 -2.74
C LEU A 16 3.82 7.40 -3.50
N CYS A 17 3.53 7.44 -4.81
CA CYS A 17 3.47 6.25 -5.65
C CYS A 17 4.83 5.55 -5.77
N ARG A 18 5.94 6.30 -5.85
CA ARG A 18 7.29 5.70 -5.82
C ARG A 18 7.58 5.06 -4.46
N PHE A 19 7.15 5.68 -3.36
CA PHE A 19 7.22 5.05 -2.04
C PHE A 19 6.37 3.77 -1.98
N ALA A 20 5.19 3.74 -2.59
CA ALA A 20 4.35 2.55 -2.64
C ALA A 20 5.04 1.39 -3.37
N LEU A 21 5.76 1.65 -4.48
CA LEU A 21 6.57 0.63 -5.17
C LEU A 21 7.62 -0.04 -4.27
N HIS A 22 8.12 0.66 -3.25
CA HIS A 22 9.05 0.08 -2.27
C HIS A 22 8.38 -0.84 -1.24
N TYR A 23 7.08 -0.68 -0.97
CA TYR A 23 6.31 -1.52 -0.04
C TYR A 23 5.42 -2.56 -0.74
N ASN A 24 5.20 -2.37 -2.03
CA ASN A 24 4.33 -3.14 -2.91
C ASN A 24 5.18 -3.92 -3.92
N THR A 25 6.37 -4.37 -3.51
CA THR A 25 7.04 -5.45 -4.23
C THR A 25 6.15 -6.69 -4.10
N MET A 26 5.96 -7.42 -5.19
CA MET A 26 5.06 -8.58 -5.25
C MET A 26 5.27 -9.56 -4.08
N GLU A 27 6.52 -9.68 -3.61
CA GLU A 27 6.95 -10.46 -2.45
C GLU A 27 6.40 -9.95 -1.10
N ALA A 28 6.31 -8.63 -0.89
CA ALA A 28 5.74 -8.03 0.31
C ALA A 28 4.20 -8.11 0.34
N GLU A 29 3.55 -8.12 -0.83
CA GLU A 29 2.10 -8.36 -0.91
C GLU A 29 1.77 -9.85 -0.70
N GLU A 30 2.58 -10.76 -1.24
CA GLU A 30 2.41 -12.20 -1.01
C GLU A 30 2.53 -12.56 0.49
N ASP A 31 3.54 -12.04 1.18
CA ASP A 31 3.73 -12.26 2.63
C ASP A 31 2.56 -11.71 3.46
N LYS A 32 2.00 -10.55 3.09
CA LYS A 32 0.78 -10.01 3.73
C LYS A 32 -0.44 -10.90 3.48
N CYS A 33 -0.61 -11.39 2.25
CA CYS A 33 -1.73 -12.24 1.87
C CYS A 33 -1.69 -13.58 2.63
N VAL A 34 -0.51 -14.22 2.67
CA VAL A 34 -0.30 -15.47 3.40
C VAL A 34 -0.54 -15.31 4.91
N LYS A 35 -0.12 -14.20 5.50
CA LYS A 35 -0.41 -13.90 6.93
C LYS A 35 -1.90 -13.69 7.19
N PHE A 36 -2.61 -13.04 6.26
CA PHE A 36 -4.05 -12.86 6.36
C PHE A 36 -4.80 -14.19 6.22
N GLU A 37 -4.49 -14.99 5.21
CA GLU A 37 -5.07 -16.33 5.03
C GLU A 37 -4.82 -17.25 6.22
N ASN A 38 -3.59 -17.26 6.75
CA ASN A 38 -3.24 -18.05 7.93
C ASN A 38 -3.91 -17.52 9.21
N GLY A 39 -4.13 -16.22 9.33
CA GLY A 39 -4.88 -15.60 10.43
C GLY A 39 -6.40 -15.83 10.36
N LEU A 40 -6.95 -16.10 9.17
CA LEU A 40 -8.36 -16.45 8.96
C LEU A 40 -8.67 -17.94 9.16
N ARG A 41 -7.65 -18.80 9.07
CA ARG A 41 -7.79 -20.26 9.22
C ARG A 41 -8.18 -20.81 10.62
N PRO A 42 -8.04 -20.13 11.77
CA PRO A 42 -8.40 -20.76 13.05
C PRO A 42 -9.92 -20.88 13.31
N ASP A 43 -10.79 -20.27 12.48
CA ASP A 43 -12.25 -20.27 12.71
C ASP A 43 -13.08 -21.02 11.64
N ILE A 44 -12.44 -21.83 10.79
CA ILE A 44 -13.18 -22.78 9.93
C ILE A 44 -13.41 -24.06 10.75
N LYS A 45 -14.52 -24.10 11.50
CA LYS A 45 -15.10 -25.31 12.11
C LYS A 45 -15.89 -26.12 11.09
#